data_AF-A0A2A1ZSJ0-F1
#
_entry.id   AF-A0A2A1ZSJ0-F1
#
_cell.length_a   1.000
_cell.length_b   1.000
_cell.length_c   1.000
_cell.angle_alpha   90.00
_cell.angle_beta   90.00
_cell.angle_gamma   90.00
#
_symmetry.space_group_name_H-M   'P 1'
#
loop_
_entity.id
_entity.type
_entity.pdbx_description
1 polymer ?
#
loop_
_entity_poly.entity_id
_entity_poly.type
_entity_poly.pdbx_seq_one_letter_code
_entity_poly.pdbx_strand_id
1 'polypeptide(L)'
;MNDNSFIDIAFDSLNKFKEELCGDHVEIAKNDYSTIIVLSDGLGSGVKANILSTLTSNIASTMLRLGSDIFEVLETLEKTLPVCKVRELAYSTFTIIQLFNDNSVYIVEFDNPKIVYLRNNEIHKMNTKQISFKGKTIIESSTTYQKGDLISAFSDGVVHTGIGKYIYLGWQWDEVVKVLKTTNKKNKNAKSISKEVIDICNVFSDYEPGDDTTCVVIKIRDEEPVNIFSGPPKSKSLDEVIVKDLMSLRGKKIVCGGTAANICSRILNKEIITDITNLDPVVPPYAKIEGLDLVTEGVLTINETIKIIEDFLEPNFDETILYRNNGASLLAKVLIKECTHLNVLLGNAINPAHQNPFFPDELSIKWKSTNALIDAVKKLGKEIRVMNY
;
A
#
# COMPACT_ATOMS: atom_id res chain seq x y z
N MET A 1 3.30 17.65 21.55
CA MET A 1 3.94 17.11 20.35
C MET A 1 3.20 15.82 20.02
N ASN A 2 2.11 15.92 19.24
CA ASN A 2 1.49 14.73 18.65
C ASN A 2 2.08 14.64 17.24
N ASP A 3 3.25 14.02 17.13
CA ASP A 3 3.77 13.61 15.83
C ASP A 3 2.97 12.38 15.40
N ASN A 4 1.80 12.62 14.80
CA ASN A 4 1.03 11.58 14.13
C ASN A 4 1.82 11.12 12.90
N SER A 5 2.76 10.19 13.10
CA SER A 5 3.46 9.51 12.01
C SER A 5 2.63 8.33 11.52
N PHE A 6 2.37 8.29 10.22
CA PHE A 6 1.72 7.17 9.55
C PHE A 6 2.77 6.12 9.18
N ILE A 7 2.51 4.86 9.57
CA ILE A 7 3.32 3.70 9.17
C ILE A 7 2.75 3.18 7.85
N ASP A 8 3.33 3.65 6.75
CA ASP A 8 2.94 3.25 5.39
C ASP A 8 3.63 1.94 5.04
N ILE A 9 2.86 0.87 4.81
CA ILE A 9 3.37 -0.47 4.56
C ILE A 9 2.84 -0.94 3.22
N ALA A 10 3.73 -1.44 2.38
CA ALA A 10 3.37 -2.09 1.13
C ALA A 10 4.35 -3.18 0.77
N PHE A 11 3.90 -4.11 -0.06
CA PHE A 11 4.76 -5.09 -0.67
C PHE A 11 4.30 -5.40 -2.08
N ASP A 12 5.23 -5.90 -2.88
CA ASP A 12 5.04 -6.36 -4.24
C ASP A 12 5.88 -7.63 -4.43
N SER A 13 5.36 -8.55 -5.26
CA SER A 13 5.98 -9.85 -5.52
C SER A 13 5.93 -10.19 -7.00
N LEU A 14 6.92 -10.95 -7.46
CA LEU A 14 6.93 -11.63 -8.75
C LEU A 14 7.01 -13.13 -8.51
N ASN A 15 6.23 -13.86 -9.28
CA ASN A 15 6.39 -15.30 -9.37
C ASN A 15 7.63 -15.61 -10.21
N LYS A 16 8.33 -16.68 -9.83
CA LYS A 16 9.28 -17.33 -10.72
C LYS A 16 8.64 -17.69 -12.06
N PHE A 17 9.41 -17.57 -13.13
CA PHE A 17 8.94 -17.88 -14.47
C PHE A 17 8.40 -19.32 -14.58
N LYS A 18 7.21 -19.45 -15.18
CA LYS A 18 6.42 -20.69 -15.32
C LYS A 18 5.80 -21.25 -14.03
N GLU A 19 5.94 -20.56 -12.90
CA GLU A 19 5.21 -20.91 -11.66
C GLU A 19 3.93 -20.10 -11.55
N GLU A 20 2.84 -20.75 -11.15
CA GLU A 20 1.54 -20.10 -10.95
C GLU A 20 1.41 -19.42 -9.58
N LEU A 21 2.18 -19.89 -8.59
CA LEU A 21 2.14 -19.40 -7.22
C LEU A 21 3.52 -18.94 -6.78
N CYS A 22 3.57 -17.78 -6.13
CA CYS A 22 4.77 -17.28 -5.48
C CYS A 22 5.12 -18.14 -4.27
N GLY A 23 6.37 -18.60 -4.19
CA GLY A 23 6.96 -19.26 -3.03
C GLY A 23 7.10 -18.37 -1.80
N ASP A 24 7.06 -17.05 -1.98
CA ASP A 24 7.13 -16.06 -0.90
C ASP A 24 5.73 -15.74 -0.32
N HIS A 25 5.71 -15.34 0.95
CA HIS A 25 4.50 -14.84 1.59
C HIS A 25 4.81 -13.69 2.55
N VAL A 26 3.96 -12.66 2.53
CA VAL A 26 4.02 -11.51 3.44
C VAL A 26 2.75 -11.48 4.27
N GLU A 27 2.90 -11.54 5.59
CA GLU A 27 1.78 -11.42 6.52
C GLU A 27 1.94 -10.14 7.34
N ILE A 28 0.87 -9.34 7.40
CA ILE A 28 0.82 -8.09 8.17
C ILE A 28 -0.26 -8.21 9.23
N ALA A 29 0.16 -8.25 10.49
CA ALA A 29 -0.72 -8.30 11.65
C ALA A 29 -0.62 -7.00 12.46
N LYS A 30 -1.72 -6.59 13.10
CA LYS A 30 -1.75 -5.48 14.05
C LYS A 30 -2.32 -5.95 15.39
N ASN A 31 -1.83 -5.38 16.49
CA ASN A 31 -2.45 -5.43 17.81
C ASN A 31 -2.45 -4.02 18.43
N ASP A 32 -2.94 -3.90 19.66
CA ASP A 32 -3.13 -2.61 20.34
C ASP A 32 -1.82 -1.82 20.57
N TYR A 33 -0.67 -2.47 20.47
CA TYR A 33 0.64 -1.90 20.82
C TYR A 33 1.67 -1.94 19.68
N SER A 34 1.42 -2.67 18.59
CA SER A 34 2.39 -2.86 17.52
C SER A 34 1.78 -3.30 16.18
N THR A 35 2.52 -3.01 15.11
CA THR A 35 2.33 -3.62 13.78
C THR A 35 3.46 -4.61 13.52
N ILE A 36 3.11 -5.83 13.14
CA ILE A 36 4.01 -6.96 12.90
C ILE A 36 3.96 -7.31 11.42
N ILE A 37 5.11 -7.33 10.77
CA ILE A 37 5.28 -7.69 9.37
C ILE A 37 6.19 -8.90 9.32
N VAL A 38 5.75 -9.96 8.65
CA VAL A 38 6.54 -11.18 8.46
C VAL A 38 6.66 -11.46 6.97
N LEU A 39 7.88 -11.39 6.44
CA LEU A 39 8.21 -11.89 5.11
C LEU A 39 8.81 -13.27 5.27
N SER A 40 8.25 -14.28 4.62
CA SER A 40 8.81 -15.62 4.56
C SER A 40 9.01 -16.06 3.13
N ASP A 41 10.16 -16.66 2.86
CA ASP A 41 10.51 -17.24 1.57
C ASP A 41 10.57 -18.77 1.73
N GLY A 42 9.69 -19.43 0.99
CA GLY A 42 9.53 -20.87 1.02
C GLY A 42 10.61 -21.53 0.20
N LEU A 43 11.34 -22.49 0.78
CA LEU A 43 12.44 -23.17 0.09
C LEU A 43 12.01 -23.72 -1.29
N GLY A 44 12.51 -23.10 -2.37
CA GLY A 44 12.22 -23.48 -3.75
C GLY A 44 11.15 -22.57 -4.37
N SER A 45 10.27 -23.13 -5.20
CA SER A 45 9.22 -22.36 -5.89
C SER A 45 7.91 -23.14 -5.99
N GLY A 46 6.83 -22.44 -6.31
CA GLY A 46 5.51 -23.01 -6.55
C GLY A 46 4.78 -23.48 -5.29
N VAL A 47 3.87 -24.45 -5.43
CA VAL A 47 2.89 -24.84 -4.40
C VAL A 47 3.54 -25.19 -3.04
N LYS A 48 4.65 -25.94 -3.04
CA LYS A 48 5.29 -26.39 -1.78
C LYS A 48 5.93 -25.22 -1.03
N ALA A 49 6.63 -24.35 -1.74
CA ALA A 49 7.25 -23.15 -1.18
C ALA A 49 6.16 -22.24 -0.61
N ASN A 50 5.09 -21.99 -1.38
CA ASN A 50 3.96 -21.17 -0.98
C ASN A 50 3.28 -21.66 0.32
N ILE A 51 3.06 -22.97 0.46
CA ILE A 51 2.47 -23.53 1.69
C ILE A 51 3.39 -23.29 2.89
N LEU A 52 4.70 -23.53 2.74
CA LEU A 52 5.66 -23.39 3.83
C LEU A 52 5.82 -21.93 4.26
N SER A 53 5.97 -20.99 3.31
CA SER A 53 6.06 -19.56 3.62
C SER A 53 4.77 -19.03 4.24
N THR A 54 3.60 -19.46 3.75
CA THR A 54 2.30 -19.10 4.31
C THR A 54 2.15 -19.61 5.75
N LEU A 55 2.49 -20.87 6.04
CA LEU A 55 2.43 -21.42 7.39
C LEU A 55 3.42 -20.70 8.33
N THR A 56 4.64 -20.46 7.85
CA THR A 56 5.69 -19.79 8.63
C THR A 56 5.28 -18.39 9.06
N SER A 57 4.85 -17.58 8.08
CA SER A 57 4.43 -16.20 8.30
C SER A 57 3.18 -16.10 9.19
N ASN A 58 2.18 -16.97 9.00
CA ASN A 58 0.96 -16.98 9.81
C ASN A 58 1.19 -17.43 11.25
N ILE A 59 2.01 -18.47 11.47
CA ILE A 59 2.36 -18.93 12.82
C ILE A 59 3.11 -17.81 13.56
N ALA A 60 4.16 -17.27 12.93
CA ALA A 60 4.97 -16.22 13.53
C ALA A 60 4.15 -14.95 13.83
N SER A 61 3.36 -14.47 12.87
CA SER A 61 2.55 -13.26 13.06
C SER A 61 1.50 -13.46 14.16
N THR A 62 0.85 -14.62 14.22
CA THR A 62 -0.19 -14.91 15.21
C THR A 62 0.38 -15.01 16.61
N MET A 63 1.48 -15.74 16.79
CA MET A 63 2.11 -15.89 18.10
C MET A 63 2.64 -14.56 18.63
N LEU A 64 3.33 -13.77 17.80
CA LEU A 64 3.81 -12.43 18.18
C LEU A 64 2.66 -11.48 18.48
N ARG A 65 1.56 -11.55 17.70
CA ARG A 65 0.35 -10.77 17.96
C ARG A 65 -0.24 -11.07 19.33
N LEU A 66 -0.12 -12.31 19.81
CA LEU A 66 -0.57 -12.78 21.13
C LEU A 66 0.46 -12.58 22.25
N GLY A 67 1.65 -12.04 21.96
CA GLY A 67 2.65 -11.69 22.95
C GLY A 67 3.69 -12.78 23.26
N SER A 68 3.76 -13.86 22.46
CA SER A 68 4.87 -14.81 22.55
C SER A 68 6.20 -14.16 22.19
N ASP A 69 7.28 -14.68 22.75
CA ASP A 69 8.63 -14.28 22.36
C ASP A 69 9.12 -15.01 21.10
N ILE A 70 10.26 -14.58 20.56
CA ILE A 70 10.81 -15.16 19.33
C ILE A 70 11.26 -16.61 19.52
N PHE A 71 11.70 -17.02 20.71
CA PHE A 71 12.16 -18.40 20.95
C PHE A 71 10.98 -19.38 20.92
N GLU A 72 9.85 -19.01 21.52
CA GLU A 72 8.61 -19.78 21.44
C GLU A 72 8.11 -19.93 20.00
N VAL A 73 8.20 -18.85 19.21
CA VAL A 73 7.86 -18.85 17.78
C VAL A 73 8.74 -19.85 17.02
N LEU A 74 10.05 -19.76 17.20
CA LEU A 74 11.02 -20.65 16.54
C LEU A 74 10.80 -22.12 16.90
N GLU A 75 10.59 -22.41 18.18
CA GLU A 75 10.32 -23.78 18.64
C GLU A 75 8.99 -24.33 18.08
N THR A 76 7.99 -23.47 17.92
CA THR A 76 6.71 -23.88 17.35
C THR A 76 6.80 -24.13 15.85
N LEU A 77 7.50 -23.26 15.11
CA LEU A 77 7.79 -23.47 13.68
C LEU A 77 8.51 -24.80 13.47
N GLU A 78 9.48 -25.11 14.33
CA GLU A 78 10.18 -26.40 14.37
C GLU A 78 9.29 -27.61 14.54
N LYS A 79 8.42 -27.58 15.54
CA LYS A 79 7.57 -28.73 15.83
C LYS A 79 6.47 -28.93 14.78
N THR A 80 6.11 -27.87 14.06
CA THR A 80 4.93 -27.83 13.19
C THR A 80 5.26 -28.04 11.71
N LEU A 81 6.37 -27.48 11.24
CA LEU A 81 6.70 -27.50 9.81
C LEU A 81 7.38 -28.81 9.39
N PRO A 82 7.04 -29.35 8.20
CA PRO A 82 7.60 -30.60 7.74
C PRO A 82 9.07 -30.44 7.34
N VAL A 83 9.92 -31.38 7.77
CA VAL A 83 11.33 -31.44 7.36
C VAL A 83 11.42 -31.74 5.86
N CYS A 84 12.08 -30.87 5.10
CA CYS A 84 12.35 -31.12 3.69
C CYS A 84 13.34 -32.29 3.57
N LYS A 85 12.89 -33.45 3.07
CA LYS A 85 13.70 -34.68 2.93
C LYS A 85 14.95 -34.55 2.06
N VAL A 86 15.00 -33.56 1.16
CA VAL A 86 16.13 -33.35 0.24
C VAL A 86 17.22 -32.47 0.85
N ARG A 87 16.82 -31.46 1.63
CA ARG A 87 17.73 -30.49 2.24
C ARG A 87 17.96 -30.73 3.75
N GLU A 88 17.27 -31.72 4.32
CA GLU A 88 17.25 -32.06 5.76
C GLU A 88 16.95 -30.87 6.69
N LEU A 89 16.31 -29.82 6.16
CA LEU A 89 15.97 -28.59 6.87
C LEU A 89 14.45 -28.41 6.90
N ALA A 90 13.93 -27.94 8.04
CA ALA A 90 12.50 -27.89 8.31
C ALA A 90 11.84 -26.51 8.14
N TYR A 91 12.54 -25.52 7.57
CA TYR A 91 12.10 -24.12 7.64
C TYR A 91 12.16 -23.38 6.31
N SER A 92 11.14 -22.57 6.08
CA SER A 92 11.25 -21.37 5.25
C SER A 92 12.15 -20.36 5.94
N THR A 93 12.86 -19.55 5.17
CA THR A 93 13.53 -18.37 5.70
C THR A 93 12.49 -17.32 6.06
N PHE A 94 12.82 -16.41 6.98
CA PHE A 94 11.91 -15.32 7.30
C PHE A 94 12.61 -14.08 7.87
N THR A 95 11.91 -12.96 7.73
CA THR A 95 12.23 -11.68 8.36
C THR A 95 10.99 -11.20 9.09
N ILE A 96 11.12 -10.86 10.36
CA ILE A 96 10.07 -10.26 11.18
C ILE A 96 10.46 -8.82 11.46
N ILE A 97 9.53 -7.89 11.26
CA ILE A 97 9.66 -6.49 11.64
C ILE A 97 8.46 -6.13 12.50
N GLN A 98 8.71 -5.74 13.74
CA GLN A 98 7.69 -5.28 14.67
C GLN A 98 7.93 -3.81 15.02
N LEU A 99 6.97 -2.96 14.64
CA LEU A 99 6.95 -1.53 14.97
C LEU A 99 5.99 -1.32 16.12
N PHE A 100 6.50 -0.82 17.24
CA PHE A 100 5.72 -0.52 18.44
C PHE A 100 5.20 0.91 18.42
N ASN A 101 4.10 1.16 19.13
CA ASN A 101 3.48 2.48 19.23
C ASN A 101 4.33 3.49 20.04
N ASP A 102 5.35 3.03 20.77
CA ASP A 102 6.32 3.85 21.49
C ASP A 102 7.54 4.27 20.62
N ASN A 103 7.44 4.08 19.31
CA ASN A 103 8.49 4.27 18.31
C ASN A 103 9.63 3.26 18.34
N SER A 104 9.55 2.17 19.10
CA SER A 104 10.54 1.11 19.07
C SER A 104 10.36 0.21 17.83
N VAL A 105 11.47 -0.30 17.30
CA VAL A 105 11.53 -1.31 16.24
C VAL A 105 12.28 -2.52 16.76
N TYR A 106 11.69 -3.69 16.56
CA TYR A 106 12.33 -4.98 16.76
C TYR A 106 12.34 -5.76 15.44
N ILE A 107 13.51 -6.27 15.05
CA ILE A 107 13.71 -6.98 13.79
C ILE A 107 14.38 -8.31 14.08
N VAL A 108 13.89 -9.37 13.44
CA VAL A 108 14.48 -10.71 13.46
C VAL A 108 14.72 -11.16 12.04
N GLU A 109 15.93 -11.62 11.75
CA GLU A 109 16.32 -12.11 10.43
C GLU A 109 16.84 -13.55 10.57
N PHE A 110 16.20 -14.49 9.87
CA PHE A 110 16.57 -15.90 9.84
C PHE A 110 16.72 -16.39 8.40
N ASP A 111 17.98 -16.59 7.99
CA ASP A 111 18.43 -17.04 6.66
C ASP A 111 17.97 -16.16 5.45
N ASN A 112 17.04 -15.20 5.64
CA ASN A 112 16.70 -14.17 4.66
C ASN A 112 17.83 -13.14 4.46
N PRO A 113 17.85 -12.43 3.32
CA PRO A 113 18.71 -11.27 3.13
C PRO A 113 18.56 -10.23 4.25
N LYS A 114 19.68 -9.59 4.57
CA LYS A 114 19.69 -8.54 5.59
C LYS A 114 18.81 -7.35 5.15
N ILE A 115 17.97 -6.85 6.05
CA ILE A 115 17.12 -5.69 5.79
C ILE A 115 17.95 -4.44 5.46
N VAL A 116 17.33 -3.50 4.77
CA VAL A 116 17.87 -2.16 4.55
C VAL A 116 17.07 -1.17 5.38
N TYR A 117 17.73 -0.58 6.37
CA TYR A 117 17.18 0.53 7.15
C TYR A 117 17.84 1.84 6.69
N LEU A 118 17.04 2.76 6.16
CA LEU A 118 17.46 4.10 5.78
C LEU A 118 16.87 5.16 6.73
N ARG A 119 17.73 6.05 7.23
CA ARG A 119 17.35 7.28 7.94
C ARG A 119 18.02 8.46 7.25
N ASN A 120 17.24 9.49 6.89
CA ASN A 120 17.73 10.59 6.05
C ASN A 120 18.39 10.09 4.75
N ASN A 121 17.86 9.00 4.20
CA ASN A 121 18.38 8.32 3.01
C ASN A 121 19.82 7.78 3.13
N GLU A 122 20.31 7.58 4.35
CA GLU A 122 21.59 6.93 4.66
C GLU A 122 21.34 5.65 5.48
N ILE A 123 22.26 4.68 5.39
CA ILE A 123 22.14 3.42 6.13
C ILE A 123 22.15 3.74 7.63
N HIS A 124 21.08 3.36 8.32
CA HIS A 124 20.95 3.51 9.76
C HIS A 124 21.55 2.29 10.48
N LYS A 125 22.40 2.53 11.47
CA LYS A 125 23.00 1.47 12.27
C LYS A 125 22.07 1.09 13.42
N MET A 126 21.74 -0.19 13.51
CA MET A 126 20.91 -0.76 14.58
C MET A 126 21.77 -1.42 15.65
N ASN A 127 21.20 -1.62 16.83
CA ASN A 127 21.81 -2.47 17.85
C ASN A 127 21.49 -3.93 17.51
N THR A 128 22.51 -4.68 17.10
CA THR A 128 22.36 -6.04 16.57
C THR A 128 23.08 -7.05 17.47
N LYS A 129 22.40 -8.16 17.78
CA LYS A 129 22.98 -9.33 18.44
C LYS A 129 22.72 -10.58 17.60
N GLN A 130 23.64 -11.53 17.69
CA GLN A 130 23.46 -12.87 17.11
C GLN A 130 23.05 -13.82 18.22
N ILE A 131 21.99 -14.59 17.99
CA ILE A 131 21.60 -15.70 18.86
C ILE A 131 21.78 -17.00 18.08
N SER A 132 22.11 -18.08 18.79
CA SER A 132 22.14 -19.41 18.20
C SER A 132 20.86 -20.16 18.56
N PHE A 133 20.20 -20.71 17.55
CA PHE A 133 19.07 -21.61 17.71
C PHE A 133 19.37 -22.90 16.97
N LYS A 134 19.58 -23.99 17.73
CA LYS A 134 19.90 -25.34 17.21
C LYS A 134 20.98 -25.38 16.13
N GLY A 135 22.06 -24.62 16.34
CA GLY A 135 23.21 -24.58 15.42
C GLY A 135 23.07 -23.61 14.24
N LYS A 136 21.93 -22.91 14.13
CA LYS A 136 21.74 -21.80 13.19
C LYS A 136 21.92 -20.45 13.89
N THR A 137 22.27 -19.43 13.11
CA THR A 137 22.43 -18.05 13.58
C THR A 137 21.19 -17.26 13.22
N ILE A 138 20.61 -16.59 14.21
CA ILE A 138 19.53 -15.62 14.02
C ILE A 138 20.07 -14.25 14.40
N ILE A 139 19.70 -13.25 13.63
CA ILE A 139 20.10 -11.87 13.87
C ILE A 139 18.90 -11.14 14.46
N GLU A 140 19.06 -10.66 15.69
CA GLU A 140 18.09 -9.76 16.32
C GLU A 140 18.64 -8.35 16.29
N SER A 141 17.84 -7.41 15.80
CA SER A 141 18.16 -5.99 15.76
C SER A 141 17.09 -5.16 16.46
N SER A 142 17.52 -4.11 17.16
CA SER A 142 16.62 -3.15 17.81
C SER A 142 17.07 -1.72 17.56
N THR A 143 16.11 -0.82 17.42
CA THR A 143 16.30 0.62 17.24
C THR A 143 14.98 1.35 17.53
N THR A 144 14.95 2.67 17.35
CA THR A 144 13.70 3.42 17.20
C THR A 144 13.49 3.82 15.75
N TYR A 145 12.23 4.05 15.37
CA TYR A 145 11.85 4.69 14.11
C TYR A 145 11.44 6.15 14.31
N GLN A 146 11.59 6.93 13.25
CA GLN A 146 11.13 8.31 13.19
C GLN A 146 10.62 8.65 11.79
N LYS A 147 9.90 9.76 11.69
CA LYS A 147 9.44 10.29 10.40
C LYS A 147 10.59 10.46 9.41
N GLY A 148 10.36 10.02 8.18
CA GLY A 148 11.33 10.01 7.09
C GLY A 148 12.15 8.72 6.99
N ASP A 149 12.06 7.83 7.98
CA ASP A 149 12.71 6.53 7.91
C ASP A 149 12.05 5.62 6.86
N LEU A 150 12.86 4.77 6.25
CA LEU A 150 12.45 3.69 5.36
C LEU A 150 13.11 2.38 5.79
N ILE A 151 12.31 1.34 5.96
CA ILE A 151 12.76 -0.02 6.27
C ILE A 151 12.31 -0.91 5.12
N SER A 152 13.22 -1.70 4.57
CA SER A 152 12.91 -2.64 3.49
C SER A 152 13.42 -4.04 3.83
N ALA A 153 12.54 -5.03 3.70
CA ALA A 153 12.86 -6.45 3.75
C ALA A 153 12.55 -7.08 2.39
N PHE A 154 13.30 -8.09 1.98
CA PHE A 154 13.15 -8.69 0.66
C PHE A 154 13.65 -10.14 0.67
N SER A 155 13.08 -10.97 -0.21
CA SER A 155 13.54 -12.34 -0.44
C SER A 155 14.83 -12.34 -1.25
N ASP A 156 15.47 -13.50 -1.37
CA ASP A 156 16.73 -13.63 -2.09
C ASP A 156 16.58 -13.36 -3.59
N GLY A 157 15.38 -13.53 -4.17
CA GLY A 157 15.07 -13.14 -5.55
C GLY A 157 15.41 -11.68 -5.88
N VAL A 158 15.28 -10.75 -4.92
CA VAL A 158 15.68 -9.35 -5.10
C VAL A 158 17.22 -9.23 -5.16
N VAL A 159 17.93 -9.96 -4.32
CA VAL A 159 19.41 -9.95 -4.27
C VAL A 159 20.02 -10.63 -5.50
N HIS A 160 19.37 -11.69 -5.97
CA HIS A 160 19.75 -12.52 -7.11
C HIS A 160 19.22 -11.99 -8.45
N THR A 161 18.52 -10.86 -8.44
CA THR A 161 17.98 -10.22 -9.65
C THR A 161 19.08 -10.02 -10.70
N GLY A 162 18.79 -10.49 -11.93
CA GLY A 162 19.70 -10.36 -13.08
C GLY A 162 20.80 -11.41 -13.19
N ILE A 163 20.93 -12.34 -12.22
CA ILE A 163 21.87 -13.46 -12.29
C ILE A 163 21.70 -14.22 -13.61
N GLY A 164 22.81 -14.44 -14.31
CA GLY A 164 22.84 -15.24 -15.54
C GLY A 164 22.22 -14.57 -16.78
N LYS A 165 21.66 -13.35 -16.63
CA LYS A 165 21.19 -12.51 -17.73
C LYS A 165 22.09 -11.28 -17.87
N TYR A 166 21.69 -10.15 -17.30
CA TYR A 166 22.42 -8.88 -17.43
C TYR A 166 23.55 -8.71 -16.41
N ILE A 167 23.55 -9.45 -15.30
CA ILE A 167 24.49 -9.27 -14.19
C ILE A 167 25.03 -10.63 -13.74
N TYR A 168 26.35 -10.78 -13.69
CA TYR A 168 26.96 -12.08 -13.40
C TYR A 168 26.68 -12.60 -11.98
N LEU A 169 26.68 -11.71 -10.98
CA LEU A 169 26.44 -12.04 -9.56
C LEU A 169 25.08 -11.55 -9.05
N GLY A 170 24.22 -11.00 -9.91
CA GLY A 170 23.02 -10.31 -9.47
C GLY A 170 23.33 -9.00 -8.73
N TRP A 171 22.31 -8.41 -8.10
CA TRP A 171 22.44 -7.13 -7.40
C TRP A 171 23.34 -7.20 -6.19
N GLN A 172 23.32 -8.29 -5.42
CA GLN A 172 23.94 -8.29 -4.09
C GLN A 172 23.32 -7.21 -3.19
N TRP A 173 23.64 -7.23 -1.89
CA TRP A 173 23.01 -6.32 -0.93
C TRP A 173 23.31 -4.83 -1.21
N ASP A 174 24.53 -4.50 -1.63
CA ASP A 174 24.95 -3.12 -1.85
C ASP A 174 24.22 -2.43 -3.03
N GLU A 175 23.89 -3.14 -4.11
CA GLU A 175 23.10 -2.56 -5.20
C GLU A 175 21.63 -2.37 -4.78
N VAL A 176 21.06 -3.31 -4.01
CA VAL A 176 19.71 -3.15 -3.46
C VAL A 176 19.61 -1.87 -2.64
N VAL A 177 20.63 -1.56 -1.82
CA VAL A 177 20.70 -0.30 -1.07
C VAL A 177 20.70 0.91 -2.01
N LYS A 178 21.46 0.89 -3.11
CA LYS A 178 21.51 2.02 -4.06
C LYS A 178 20.17 2.23 -4.76
N VAL A 179 19.50 1.15 -5.15
CA VAL A 179 18.16 1.18 -5.73
C VAL A 179 17.19 1.80 -4.72
N LEU A 180 17.13 1.28 -3.49
CA LEU A 180 16.27 1.80 -2.43
C LEU A 180 16.55 3.27 -2.10
N LYS A 181 17.82 3.69 -2.05
CA LYS A 181 18.19 5.10 -1.86
C LYS A 181 17.70 6.00 -2.99
N THR A 182 17.61 5.49 -4.21
CA THR A 182 17.16 6.24 -5.39
C THR A 182 15.64 6.33 -5.42
N THR A 183 14.95 5.20 -5.27
CA THR A 183 13.49 5.11 -5.26
C THR A 183 12.88 5.84 -4.06
N ASN A 184 13.54 5.83 -2.90
CA ASN A 184 13.12 6.55 -1.70
C ASN A 184 13.13 8.09 -1.87
N LYS A 185 14.08 8.62 -2.67
CA LYS A 185 14.11 10.06 -3.00
C LYS A 185 13.02 10.45 -3.99
N LYS A 186 12.70 9.57 -4.95
CA LYS A 186 11.69 9.80 -5.99
C LYS A 186 10.27 9.68 -5.45
N ASN A 187 10.02 8.73 -4.55
CA ASN A 187 8.67 8.37 -4.12
C ASN A 187 8.39 8.67 -2.65
N LYS A 188 7.18 9.17 -2.40
CA LYS A 188 6.72 9.53 -1.06
C LYS A 188 6.13 8.37 -0.26
N ASN A 189 5.61 7.33 -0.91
CA ASN A 189 4.86 6.25 -0.25
C ASN A 189 5.50 4.89 -0.47
N ALA A 190 5.20 3.95 0.44
CA ALA A 190 5.76 2.59 0.42
C ALA A 190 5.40 1.84 -0.86
N LYS A 191 4.13 1.89 -1.29
CA LYS A 191 3.64 1.14 -2.46
C LYS A 191 4.35 1.51 -3.76
N SER A 192 4.64 2.79 -3.97
CA SER A 192 5.39 3.23 -5.16
C SER A 192 6.84 2.77 -5.11
N ILE A 193 7.43 2.62 -3.92
CA ILE A 193 8.81 2.16 -3.74
C ILE A 193 8.89 0.64 -3.94
N SER A 194 8.02 -0.14 -3.30
CA SER A 194 7.99 -1.60 -3.46
C SER A 194 7.75 -1.98 -4.92
N LYS A 195 6.76 -1.33 -5.56
CA LYS A 195 6.47 -1.51 -6.98
C LYS A 195 7.65 -1.16 -7.87
N GLU A 196 8.28 0.00 -7.69
CA GLU A 196 9.42 0.39 -8.54
C GLU A 196 10.60 -0.57 -8.37
N VAL A 197 10.89 -1.04 -7.16
CA VAL A 197 11.93 -2.08 -6.94
C VAL A 197 11.59 -3.35 -7.72
N ILE A 198 10.35 -3.84 -7.60
CA ILE A 198 9.90 -5.06 -8.27
C ILE A 198 9.84 -4.92 -9.79
N ASP A 199 9.35 -3.80 -10.32
CA ASP A 199 9.33 -3.54 -11.76
C ASP A 199 10.77 -3.53 -12.32
N ILE A 200 11.73 -2.94 -11.59
CA ILE A 200 13.14 -3.00 -11.96
C ILE A 200 13.63 -4.47 -11.93
N CYS A 201 13.33 -5.23 -10.87
CA CYS A 201 13.70 -6.66 -10.82
C CYS A 201 13.16 -7.44 -12.02
N ASN A 202 11.91 -7.18 -12.41
CA ASN A 202 11.27 -7.82 -13.56
C ASN A 202 12.03 -7.52 -14.86
N VAL A 203 12.37 -6.25 -15.08
CA VAL A 203 13.16 -5.80 -16.25
C VAL A 203 14.54 -6.45 -16.28
N PHE A 204 15.26 -6.48 -15.15
CA PHE A 204 16.58 -7.12 -15.07
C PHE A 204 16.51 -8.66 -15.15
N SER A 205 15.33 -9.25 -14.98
CA SER A 205 15.08 -10.66 -15.25
C SER A 205 14.61 -10.93 -16.69
N ASP A 206 14.56 -9.90 -17.55
CA ASP A 206 14.00 -9.98 -18.91
C ASP A 206 12.58 -10.61 -18.90
N TYR A 207 11.77 -10.18 -17.92
CA TYR A 207 10.40 -10.67 -17.69
C TYR A 207 10.26 -12.18 -17.46
N GLU A 208 11.36 -12.86 -17.14
CA GLU A 208 11.38 -14.26 -16.74
C GLU A 208 12.17 -14.40 -15.42
N PRO A 209 11.56 -14.06 -14.27
CA PRO A 209 12.21 -14.16 -12.97
C PRO A 209 12.75 -15.56 -12.72
N GLY A 210 14.03 -15.64 -12.34
CA GLY A 210 14.69 -16.92 -12.04
C GLY A 210 14.27 -17.53 -10.71
N ASP A 211 13.74 -16.69 -9.82
CA ASP A 211 13.19 -17.08 -8.52
C ASP A 211 11.99 -16.21 -8.14
N ASP A 212 11.26 -16.65 -7.12
CA ASP A 212 10.24 -15.83 -6.48
C ASP A 212 10.90 -14.58 -5.87
N THR A 213 10.32 -13.41 -6.10
CA THR A 213 10.96 -12.13 -5.80
C THR A 213 10.00 -11.21 -5.10
N THR A 214 10.22 -10.94 -3.82
CA THR A 214 9.33 -10.12 -2.99
C THR A 214 10.09 -8.99 -2.30
N CYS A 215 9.49 -7.80 -2.30
CA CYS A 215 10.01 -6.62 -1.63
C CYS A 215 8.93 -6.00 -0.74
N VAL A 216 9.22 -5.89 0.55
CA VAL A 216 8.38 -5.26 1.58
C VAL A 216 9.00 -3.92 1.95
N VAL A 217 8.22 -2.85 1.88
CA VAL A 217 8.65 -1.50 2.22
C VAL A 217 7.77 -0.94 3.32
N ILE A 218 8.41 -0.36 4.33
CA ILE A 218 7.80 0.36 5.43
C ILE A 218 8.36 1.77 5.41
N LYS A 219 7.51 2.78 5.32
CA LYS A 219 7.90 4.19 5.29
C LYS A 219 7.16 4.96 6.36
N ILE A 220 7.92 5.66 7.20
CA ILE A 220 7.34 6.51 8.25
C ILE A 220 7.16 7.91 7.67
N ARG A 221 5.91 8.36 7.56
CA ARG A 221 5.58 9.62 6.87
C ARG A 221 4.46 10.39 7.56
N ASP A 222 4.23 11.62 7.14
CA ASP A 222 3.07 12.39 7.59
C ASP A 222 1.76 11.74 7.15
N GLU A 223 0.75 11.89 7.99
CA GLU A 223 -0.64 11.78 7.56
C GLU A 223 -0.94 12.87 6.53
N GLU A 224 -1.32 12.42 5.34
CA GLU A 224 -1.86 13.21 4.24
C GLU A 224 -3.29 12.68 3.95
N PRO A 225 -4.32 13.11 4.71
CA PRO A 225 -5.69 12.68 4.48
C PRO A 225 -6.26 13.30 3.21
N VAL A 226 -7.13 12.55 2.53
CA VAL A 226 -7.89 12.99 1.36
C VAL A 226 -9.36 12.80 1.68
N ASN A 227 -10.15 13.85 1.48
CA ASN A 227 -11.58 13.88 1.80
C ASN A 227 -12.36 14.00 0.49
N ILE A 228 -13.15 12.99 0.15
CA ILE A 228 -13.99 12.97 -1.05
C ILE A 228 -15.45 13.12 -0.63
N PHE A 229 -16.09 14.17 -1.12
CA PHE A 229 -17.54 14.34 -1.06
C PHE A 229 -18.18 13.85 -2.37
N SER A 230 -19.02 12.81 -2.27
CA SER A 230 -19.69 12.20 -3.41
C SER A 230 -21.21 12.15 -3.22
N GLY A 231 -21.93 12.82 -4.13
CA GLY A 231 -23.39 12.82 -4.21
C GLY A 231 -24.13 13.68 -3.16
N PRO A 232 -25.36 14.14 -3.45
CA PRO A 232 -26.14 14.93 -2.50
C PRO A 232 -26.56 14.11 -1.27
N PRO A 233 -26.66 14.73 -0.06
CA PRO A 233 -27.18 14.06 1.12
C PRO A 233 -28.68 13.78 0.97
N LYS A 234 -29.22 12.88 1.81
CA LYS A 234 -30.63 12.44 1.69
C LYS A 234 -31.64 13.58 1.85
N SER A 235 -31.29 14.60 2.63
CA SER A 235 -32.13 15.78 2.88
C SER A 235 -31.33 17.05 2.66
N LYS A 236 -31.96 18.07 2.06
CA LYS A 236 -31.35 19.42 1.89
C LYS A 236 -30.93 20.06 3.20
N SER A 237 -31.55 19.69 4.32
CA SER A 237 -31.15 20.17 5.66
C SER A 237 -29.75 19.72 6.08
N LEU A 238 -29.22 18.65 5.47
CA LEU A 238 -27.88 18.13 5.72
C LEU A 238 -26.82 18.73 4.79
N ASP A 239 -27.23 19.52 3.79
CA ASP A 239 -26.30 20.17 2.86
C ASP A 239 -25.26 21.03 3.60
N GLU A 240 -25.70 21.82 4.58
CA GLU A 240 -24.80 22.68 5.36
C GLU A 240 -23.88 21.85 6.28
N VAL A 241 -24.41 20.76 6.85
CA VAL A 241 -23.67 19.86 7.74
C VAL A 241 -22.52 19.20 6.98
N ILE A 242 -22.79 18.57 5.83
CA ILE A 242 -21.77 17.85 5.08
C ILE A 242 -20.67 18.78 4.54
N VAL A 243 -21.02 20.00 4.11
CA VAL A 243 -20.01 20.98 3.66
C VAL A 243 -19.18 21.48 4.84
N LYS A 244 -19.80 21.75 5.99
CA LYS A 244 -19.07 22.16 7.20
C LYS A 244 -18.10 21.06 7.65
N ASP A 245 -18.56 19.81 7.66
CA ASP A 245 -17.73 18.67 8.02
C ASP A 245 -16.57 18.50 7.03
N LEU A 246 -16.83 18.54 5.71
CA LEU A 246 -15.79 18.51 4.67
C LEU A 246 -14.73 19.59 4.91
N MET A 247 -15.17 20.84 5.17
CA MET A 247 -14.25 21.97 5.36
C MET A 247 -13.46 21.88 6.67
N SER A 248 -14.01 21.23 7.69
CA SER A 248 -13.35 21.03 8.99
C SER A 248 -12.25 19.96 8.96
N LEU A 249 -12.31 19.02 8.01
CA LEU A 249 -11.34 17.94 7.89
C LEU A 249 -9.97 18.46 7.40
N ARG A 250 -8.90 17.93 7.99
CA ARG A 250 -7.51 18.15 7.55
C ARG A 250 -7.30 17.48 6.18
N GLY A 251 -6.36 18.03 5.42
CA GLY A 251 -5.91 17.46 4.15
C GLY A 251 -6.76 17.92 2.97
N LYS A 252 -6.61 17.22 1.85
CA LYS A 252 -7.20 17.63 0.58
C LYS A 252 -8.71 17.44 0.58
N LYS A 253 -9.44 18.34 -0.08
CA LYS A 253 -10.90 18.36 -0.17
C LYS A 253 -11.29 18.26 -1.63
N ILE A 254 -11.88 17.14 -1.99
CA ILE A 254 -12.26 16.80 -3.35
C ILE A 254 -13.76 16.60 -3.41
N VAL A 255 -14.40 17.17 -4.43
CA VAL A 255 -15.84 16.99 -4.67
C VAL A 255 -16.04 16.26 -5.98
N CYS A 256 -16.82 15.18 -5.95
CA CYS A 256 -17.14 14.36 -7.11
C CYS A 256 -18.66 14.38 -7.31
N GLY A 257 -19.14 15.05 -8.36
CA GLY A 257 -20.57 15.19 -8.61
C GLY A 257 -20.98 16.62 -8.89
N GLY A 258 -21.69 16.86 -10.00
CA GLY A 258 -22.28 18.18 -10.29
C GLY A 258 -23.23 18.68 -9.18
N THR A 259 -24.07 17.81 -8.62
CA THR A 259 -24.96 18.20 -7.51
C THR A 259 -24.18 18.50 -6.23
N ALA A 260 -23.14 17.72 -5.92
CA ALA A 260 -22.28 17.96 -4.77
C ALA A 260 -21.51 19.28 -4.92
N ALA A 261 -21.02 19.58 -6.13
CA ALA A 261 -20.37 20.84 -6.47
C ALA A 261 -21.33 22.04 -6.29
N ASN A 262 -22.58 21.93 -6.73
CA ASN A 262 -23.59 22.98 -6.52
C ASN A 262 -23.92 23.21 -5.05
N ILE A 263 -23.95 22.13 -4.24
CA ILE A 263 -24.13 22.23 -2.79
C ILE A 263 -22.98 23.02 -2.16
N CYS A 264 -21.74 22.65 -2.46
CA CYS A 264 -20.54 23.36 -1.99
C CYS A 264 -20.51 24.81 -2.46
N SER A 265 -20.77 25.07 -3.74
CA SER A 265 -20.79 26.42 -4.31
C SER A 265 -21.77 27.34 -3.59
N ARG A 266 -23.01 26.87 -3.37
CA ARG A 266 -24.05 27.63 -2.66
C ARG A 266 -23.68 27.93 -1.20
N ILE A 267 -23.16 26.95 -0.47
CA ILE A 267 -22.87 27.10 0.97
C ILE A 267 -21.60 27.90 1.21
N LEU A 268 -20.57 27.69 0.40
CA LEU A 268 -19.31 28.44 0.49
C LEU A 268 -19.43 29.84 -0.13
N ASN A 269 -20.52 30.11 -0.87
CA ASN A 269 -20.71 31.32 -1.65
C ASN A 269 -19.54 31.57 -2.62
N LYS A 270 -19.17 30.51 -3.37
CA LYS A 270 -18.06 30.50 -4.33
C LYS A 270 -18.53 29.94 -5.66
N GLU A 271 -18.08 30.54 -6.76
CA GLU A 271 -18.47 30.12 -8.11
C GLU A 271 -17.77 28.82 -8.53
N ILE A 272 -18.44 28.08 -9.41
CA ILE A 272 -17.89 26.89 -10.06
C ILE A 272 -17.24 27.34 -11.37
N ILE A 273 -15.92 27.20 -11.47
CA ILE A 273 -15.15 27.54 -12.67
C ILE A 273 -14.74 26.25 -13.36
N THR A 274 -15.44 25.89 -14.44
CA THR A 274 -15.12 24.69 -15.23
C THR A 274 -13.91 24.93 -16.13
N ASP A 275 -12.95 24.02 -16.10
CA ASP A 275 -11.78 24.08 -16.98
C ASP A 275 -12.13 23.41 -18.32
N ILE A 276 -12.27 24.22 -19.37
CA ILE A 276 -12.56 23.79 -20.74
C ILE A 276 -11.33 23.87 -21.65
N THR A 277 -10.14 24.10 -21.10
CA THR A 277 -8.92 24.32 -21.89
C THR A 277 -8.38 23.05 -22.54
N ASN A 278 -8.55 21.90 -21.89
CA ASN A 278 -8.13 20.59 -22.39
C ASN A 278 -9.30 19.61 -22.28
N LEU A 279 -10.00 19.41 -23.40
CA LEU A 279 -11.11 18.47 -23.47
C LEU A 279 -10.57 17.06 -23.73
N ASP A 280 -10.80 16.16 -22.77
CA ASP A 280 -10.52 14.74 -22.90
C ASP A 280 -11.75 14.03 -23.49
N PRO A 281 -11.59 13.14 -24.49
CA PRO A 281 -12.72 12.46 -25.14
C PRO A 281 -13.43 11.44 -24.22
N VAL A 282 -12.76 10.99 -23.15
CA VAL A 282 -13.27 9.96 -22.22
C VAL A 282 -13.69 10.58 -20.89
N VAL A 283 -12.92 11.55 -20.40
CA VAL A 283 -13.12 12.15 -19.06
C VAL A 283 -13.76 13.54 -19.18
N PRO A 284 -14.90 13.80 -18.52
CA PRO A 284 -15.49 15.14 -18.49
C PRO A 284 -14.53 16.18 -17.89
N PRO A 285 -14.63 17.46 -18.30
CA PRO A 285 -13.84 18.51 -17.72
C PRO A 285 -14.08 18.64 -16.21
N TYR A 286 -13.01 18.92 -15.48
CA TYR A 286 -13.07 19.19 -14.05
C TYR A 286 -13.30 20.69 -13.81
N ALA A 287 -13.64 21.05 -12.58
CA ALA A 287 -13.89 22.42 -12.16
C ALA A 287 -13.06 22.80 -10.94
N LYS A 288 -13.06 24.11 -10.65
CA LYS A 288 -12.47 24.71 -9.46
C LYS A 288 -13.53 25.46 -8.68
N ILE A 289 -13.50 25.29 -7.37
CA ILE A 289 -14.25 26.08 -6.39
C ILE A 289 -13.21 26.50 -5.35
N GLU A 290 -13.16 27.78 -5.01
CA GLU A 290 -12.21 28.28 -4.02
C GLU A 290 -12.40 27.57 -2.67
N GLY A 291 -11.30 27.07 -2.09
CA GLY A 291 -11.32 26.28 -0.86
C GLY A 291 -11.38 24.76 -1.05
N LEU A 292 -11.54 24.28 -2.29
CA LEU A 292 -11.49 22.86 -2.66
C LEU A 292 -10.29 22.59 -3.58
N ASP A 293 -9.67 21.41 -3.44
CA ASP A 293 -8.49 21.01 -4.20
C ASP A 293 -8.83 20.51 -5.61
N LEU A 294 -9.98 19.86 -5.78
CA LEU A 294 -10.44 19.32 -7.06
C LEU A 294 -11.96 19.15 -7.06
N VAL A 295 -12.62 19.55 -8.14
CA VAL A 295 -14.07 19.31 -8.36
C VAL A 295 -14.24 18.57 -9.66
N THR A 296 -14.92 17.41 -9.66
CA THR A 296 -15.08 16.55 -10.84
C THR A 296 -16.56 16.27 -11.13
N GLU A 297 -16.86 15.74 -12.31
CA GLU A 297 -18.22 15.42 -12.75
C GLU A 297 -18.90 14.41 -11.82
N GLY A 298 -18.16 13.41 -11.34
CA GLY A 298 -18.67 12.35 -10.49
C GLY A 298 -18.37 10.96 -11.05
N VAL A 299 -19.39 10.26 -11.52
CA VAL A 299 -19.34 8.81 -11.80
C VAL A 299 -18.35 8.47 -12.89
N LEU A 300 -18.31 9.22 -14.00
CA LEU A 300 -17.42 8.92 -15.11
C LEU A 300 -15.96 9.09 -14.71
N THR A 301 -15.66 10.18 -14.01
CA THR A 301 -14.30 10.45 -13.49
C THR A 301 -13.88 9.41 -12.45
N ILE A 302 -14.77 8.98 -11.55
CA ILE A 302 -14.49 7.95 -10.56
C ILE A 302 -14.16 6.61 -11.26
N ASN A 303 -14.98 6.20 -12.24
CA ASN A 303 -14.76 4.93 -12.94
C ASN A 303 -13.43 4.91 -13.71
N GLU A 304 -13.07 6.03 -14.34
CA GLU A 304 -11.76 6.12 -15.00
C GLU A 304 -10.61 6.16 -13.99
N THR A 305 -10.80 6.81 -12.85
CA THR A 305 -9.81 6.80 -11.75
C THR A 305 -9.57 5.39 -11.23
N ILE A 306 -10.63 4.58 -11.10
CA ILE A 306 -10.53 3.18 -10.67
C ILE A 306 -9.65 2.40 -11.65
N LYS A 307 -9.88 2.54 -12.98
CA LYS A 307 -9.05 1.88 -13.98
C LYS A 307 -7.58 2.26 -13.83
N ILE A 308 -7.27 3.55 -13.67
CA ILE A 308 -5.89 4.02 -13.47
C ILE A 308 -5.27 3.41 -12.21
N ILE A 309 -6.03 3.26 -11.12
CA ILE A 309 -5.56 2.64 -9.87
C ILE A 309 -5.30 1.14 -10.07
N GLU A 310 -6.20 0.42 -10.73
CA GLU A 310 -6.02 -1.01 -11.01
C GLU A 310 -4.83 -1.22 -11.97
N ASP A 311 -4.72 -0.42 -13.03
CA ASP A 311 -3.56 -0.45 -13.94
C ASP A 311 -2.24 -0.14 -13.21
N PHE A 312 -2.26 0.72 -12.18
CA PHE A 312 -1.10 1.00 -11.34
C PHE A 312 -0.66 -0.21 -10.51
N LEU A 313 -1.59 -1.10 -10.15
CA LEU A 313 -1.25 -2.33 -9.42
C LEU A 313 -0.63 -3.39 -10.34
N GLU A 314 -0.88 -3.31 -11.64
CA GLU A 314 -0.31 -4.21 -12.63
C GLU A 314 1.15 -3.86 -12.98
N PRO A 315 1.97 -4.84 -13.42
CA PRO A 315 3.32 -4.58 -13.92
C PRO A 315 3.34 -3.60 -15.10
N ASN A 316 4.42 -2.84 -15.26
CA ASN A 316 4.67 -1.94 -16.40
C ASN A 316 3.67 -0.77 -16.56
N PHE A 317 3.14 -0.25 -15.47
CA PHE A 317 2.27 0.92 -15.48
C PHE A 317 2.95 2.16 -16.10
N ASP A 318 2.26 2.81 -17.04
CA ASP A 318 2.70 4.09 -17.62
C ASP A 318 2.42 5.25 -16.66
N GLU A 319 3.45 5.68 -15.93
CA GLU A 319 3.35 6.77 -14.95
C GLU A 319 2.88 8.10 -15.57
N THR A 320 3.06 8.32 -16.88
CA THR A 320 2.64 9.57 -17.55
C THR A 320 1.13 9.79 -17.49
N ILE A 321 0.34 8.71 -17.34
CA ILE A 321 -1.11 8.77 -17.16
C ILE A 321 -1.49 9.62 -15.95
N LEU A 322 -0.72 9.59 -14.87
CA LEU A 322 -0.97 10.37 -13.65
C LEU A 322 -0.76 11.88 -13.83
N TYR A 323 -0.12 12.30 -14.92
CA TYR A 323 0.22 13.71 -15.18
C TYR A 323 -0.62 14.32 -16.32
N ARG A 324 -1.59 13.59 -16.87
CA ARG A 324 -2.56 14.15 -17.82
C ARG A 324 -3.44 15.19 -17.12
N ASN A 325 -3.77 16.27 -17.83
CA ASN A 325 -4.60 17.37 -17.29
C ASN A 325 -6.09 17.04 -17.40
N ASN A 326 -6.54 15.99 -16.73
CA ASN A 326 -7.96 15.64 -16.63
C ASN A 326 -8.32 15.22 -15.19
N GLY A 327 -9.62 15.23 -14.85
CA GLY A 327 -10.07 14.98 -13.49
C GLY A 327 -9.71 13.59 -12.94
N ALA A 328 -9.65 12.57 -13.80
CA ALA A 328 -9.39 11.19 -13.39
C ALA A 328 -7.92 10.98 -13.05
N SER A 329 -7.02 11.46 -13.91
CA SER A 329 -5.57 11.43 -13.69
C SER A 329 -5.16 12.22 -12.46
N LEU A 330 -5.74 13.42 -12.26
CA LEU A 330 -5.47 14.23 -11.07
C LEU A 330 -5.95 13.54 -9.79
N LEU A 331 -7.16 12.94 -9.80
CA LEU A 331 -7.68 12.21 -8.65
C LEU A 331 -6.84 10.95 -8.36
N ALA A 332 -6.55 10.15 -9.39
CA ALA A 332 -5.71 8.96 -9.28
C ALA A 332 -4.33 9.30 -8.70
N LYS A 333 -3.69 10.37 -9.20
CA LYS A 333 -2.39 10.83 -8.69
C LYS A 333 -2.45 11.16 -7.21
N VAL A 334 -3.47 11.88 -6.75
CA VAL A 334 -3.64 12.19 -5.33
C VAL A 334 -3.81 10.91 -4.51
N LEU A 335 -4.66 9.99 -4.95
CA LEU A 335 -4.94 8.74 -4.25
C LEU A 335 -3.73 7.79 -4.20
N ILE A 336 -2.97 7.69 -5.28
CA ILE A 336 -1.80 6.80 -5.38
C ILE A 336 -0.58 7.40 -4.67
N LYS A 337 -0.26 8.68 -4.94
CA LYS A 337 1.02 9.27 -4.54
C LYS A 337 1.00 9.93 -3.16
N GLU A 338 -0.13 10.48 -2.74
CA GLU A 338 -0.23 11.34 -1.55
C GLU A 338 -1.15 10.78 -0.47
N CYS A 339 -2.24 10.09 -0.81
CA CYS A 339 -3.22 9.64 0.17
C CYS A 339 -2.63 8.65 1.17
N THR A 340 -2.93 8.88 2.45
CA THR A 340 -2.70 7.93 3.56
C THR A 340 -4.03 7.44 4.11
N HIS A 341 -4.97 8.37 4.30
CA HIS A 341 -6.31 8.14 4.79
C HIS A 341 -7.31 8.71 3.79
N LEU A 342 -8.26 7.90 3.34
CA LEU A 342 -9.36 8.33 2.50
C LEU A 342 -10.64 8.44 3.34
N ASN A 343 -11.10 9.67 3.53
CA ASN A 343 -12.40 9.98 4.14
C ASN A 343 -13.43 10.17 3.02
N VAL A 344 -14.46 9.33 2.97
CA VAL A 344 -15.54 9.44 1.99
C VAL A 344 -16.78 9.97 2.69
N LEU A 345 -17.18 11.19 2.34
CA LEU A 345 -18.46 11.80 2.74
C LEU A 345 -19.48 11.44 1.65
N LEU A 346 -20.30 10.44 1.92
CA LEU A 346 -21.24 9.89 0.96
C LEU A 346 -22.65 10.43 1.23
N GLY A 347 -23.20 11.12 0.23
CA GLY A 347 -24.59 11.55 0.26
C GLY A 347 -25.53 10.47 -0.28
N ASN A 348 -26.60 10.16 0.46
CA ASN A 348 -27.52 9.07 0.16
C ASN A 348 -28.80 9.50 -0.57
N ALA A 349 -28.85 10.68 -1.20
CA ALA A 349 -30.03 11.04 -2.00
C ALA A 349 -30.14 10.22 -3.29
N ILE A 350 -31.37 9.77 -3.56
CA ILE A 350 -31.81 9.08 -4.78
C ILE A 350 -32.17 10.13 -5.83
N ASN A 351 -31.73 9.94 -7.07
CA ASN A 351 -32.15 10.79 -8.17
C ASN A 351 -33.66 10.59 -8.44
N PRO A 352 -34.50 11.64 -8.41
CA PRO A 352 -35.94 11.54 -8.68
C PRO A 352 -36.29 10.85 -10.00
N ALA A 353 -35.44 11.00 -11.03
CA ALA A 353 -35.63 10.35 -12.33
C ALA A 353 -35.40 8.81 -12.32
N HIS A 354 -34.85 8.27 -11.23
CA HIS A 354 -34.61 6.84 -10.99
C HIS A 354 -35.41 6.31 -9.79
N GLN A 355 -36.55 6.94 -9.46
CA GLN A 355 -37.49 6.45 -8.45
C GLN A 355 -38.24 5.21 -8.94
N ASN A 356 -37.57 4.06 -8.96
CA ASN A 356 -38.26 2.79 -8.89
C ASN A 356 -38.30 2.37 -7.41
N PRO A 357 -39.47 2.31 -6.75
CA PRO A 357 -39.60 1.91 -5.33
C PRO A 357 -39.05 0.50 -5.03
N PHE A 358 -38.83 -0.31 -6.07
CA PHE A 358 -38.27 -1.65 -5.99
C PHE A 358 -36.76 -1.72 -6.24
N PHE A 359 -36.08 -0.59 -6.44
CA PHE A 359 -34.62 -0.53 -6.58
C PHE A 359 -33.96 -0.18 -5.24
N PRO A 360 -33.23 -1.11 -4.60
CA PRO A 360 -32.38 -0.81 -3.46
C PRO A 360 -31.41 0.35 -3.72
N ASP A 361 -31.18 1.19 -2.70
CA ASP A 361 -30.26 2.34 -2.74
C ASP A 361 -28.83 1.94 -3.19
N GLU A 362 -28.43 0.72 -2.84
CA GLU A 362 -27.17 0.03 -3.17
C GLU A 362 -27.00 -0.28 -4.67
N LEU A 363 -28.08 -0.21 -5.46
CA LEU A 363 -28.03 -0.47 -6.89
C LEU A 363 -27.75 0.77 -7.75
N SER A 364 -27.71 1.96 -7.15
CA SER A 364 -27.39 3.19 -7.89
C SER A 364 -25.95 3.15 -8.42
N ILE A 365 -25.75 3.60 -9.66
CA ILE A 365 -24.43 3.59 -10.33
C ILE A 365 -23.39 4.35 -9.48
N LYS A 366 -23.80 5.49 -8.87
CA LYS A 366 -22.96 6.28 -7.96
C LYS A 366 -22.43 5.49 -6.77
N TRP A 367 -23.31 4.74 -6.10
CA TRP A 367 -22.94 3.94 -4.93
C TRP A 367 -21.96 2.83 -5.33
N LYS A 368 -22.25 2.13 -6.44
CA LYS A 368 -21.36 1.10 -6.99
C LYS A 368 -19.97 1.67 -7.34
N SER A 369 -19.92 2.79 -8.05
CA SER A 369 -18.66 3.45 -8.39
C SER A 369 -17.88 3.92 -7.17
N THR A 370 -18.56 4.48 -6.16
CA THR A 370 -17.89 4.96 -4.95
C THR A 370 -17.32 3.80 -4.12
N ASN A 371 -18.05 2.69 -4.00
CA ASN A 371 -17.53 1.50 -3.32
C ASN A 371 -16.40 0.83 -4.10
N ALA A 372 -16.50 0.73 -5.42
CA ALA A 372 -15.41 0.25 -6.25
C ALA A 372 -14.14 1.10 -6.09
N LEU A 373 -14.28 2.43 -5.96
CA LEU A 373 -13.16 3.32 -5.65
C LEU A 373 -12.59 3.04 -4.26
N ILE A 374 -13.43 2.87 -3.25
CA ILE A 374 -13.00 2.50 -1.90
C ILE A 374 -12.19 1.21 -1.93
N ASP A 375 -12.66 0.17 -2.63
CA ASP A 375 -11.98 -1.11 -2.71
C ASP A 375 -10.66 -1.03 -3.49
N ALA A 376 -10.61 -0.27 -4.59
CA ALA A 376 -9.37 0.01 -5.31
C ALA A 376 -8.34 0.74 -4.42
N VAL A 377 -8.78 1.72 -3.63
CA VAL A 377 -7.90 2.46 -2.71
C VAL A 377 -7.46 1.62 -1.51
N LYS A 378 -8.27 0.66 -1.03
CA LYS A 378 -7.85 -0.32 -0.02
C LYS A 378 -6.69 -1.18 -0.52
N LYS A 379 -6.71 -1.61 -1.80
CA LYS A 379 -5.61 -2.38 -2.41
C LYS A 379 -4.29 -1.60 -2.44
N LEU A 380 -4.33 -0.26 -2.39
CA LEU A 380 -3.15 0.60 -2.25
C LEU A 380 -2.62 0.67 -0.79
N GLY A 381 -3.22 -0.06 0.14
CA GLY A 381 -2.83 -0.10 1.56
C GLY A 381 -3.27 1.12 2.38
N LYS A 382 -4.31 1.86 1.93
CA LYS A 382 -4.76 3.10 2.58
C LYS A 382 -5.85 2.85 3.61
N GLU A 383 -5.89 3.68 4.65
CA GLU A 383 -6.95 3.63 5.65
C GLU A 383 -8.21 4.32 5.15
N ILE A 384 -9.37 3.68 5.29
CA ILE A 384 -10.64 4.21 4.76
C ILE A 384 -11.60 4.51 5.90
N ARG A 385 -12.25 5.68 5.84
CA ARG A 385 -13.39 6.04 6.68
C ARG A 385 -14.55 6.51 5.82
N VAL A 386 -15.72 5.91 5.99
CA VAL A 386 -16.95 6.31 5.28
C VAL A 386 -17.89 7.01 6.28
N MET A 387 -18.39 8.18 5.89
CA MET A 387 -19.36 8.98 6.63
C MET A 387 -20.60 9.17 5.76
N ASN A 388 -21.77 8.76 6.27
CA ASN A 388 -23.02 8.77 5.53
C ASN A 388 -23.88 9.98 5.92
N TYR A 389 -24.45 10.65 4.92
CA TYR A 389 -25.30 11.85 5.07
C TYR A 389 -26.58 11.78 4.23
#